data_AF-A0A917VZA1-F1
#
_entry.id   AF-A0A917VZA1-F1
#
_cell.length_a   1.000
_cell.length_b   1.000
_cell.length_c   1.000
_cell.angle_alpha   90.00
_cell.angle_beta   90.00
_cell.angle_gamma   90.00
#
_symmetry.space_group_name_H-M   'P 1'
#
loop_
_entity.id
_entity.type
_entity.pdbx_description
1 polymer ?
#
loop_
_entity_poly.entity_id
_entity_poly.type
_entity_poly.pdbx_seq_one_letter_code
_entity_poly.pdbx_strand_id
1 'polypeptide(L)'
;MTTEENSIVGRPIRGEIEYFDTSLVEELWPDDEEDSGDTAPVEQKPLTDFIAALDAVFAFPEVQSIRWEQYTPYFNDGDPCKFSADDVGFRIDGIDEGVLDEHGCIAVWLIRSADDHSQRNAAEYPQISDALFTAMNAFDAAIIDGAHDADLLEHFGDPAQVVATRAGFDVEFYEHD
;
A
#
# COMPACT_ATOMS: atom_id res chain seq x y z
N MET A 1 14.71 28.55 -3.24
CA MET A 1 14.04 27.46 -3.94
C MET A 1 12.74 27.22 -3.19
N THR A 2 11.62 27.46 -3.84
CA THR A 2 10.30 27.15 -3.30
C THR A 2 10.21 25.63 -3.23
N THR A 3 10.13 25.07 -2.03
CA THR A 3 9.61 23.71 -1.83
C THR A 3 8.20 23.74 -2.41
N GLU A 4 8.03 23.22 -3.63
CA GLU A 4 6.71 22.75 -4.03
C GLU A 4 6.32 21.73 -2.96
N GLU A 5 5.21 21.98 -2.26
CA GLU A 5 4.71 21.03 -1.27
C GLU A 5 4.41 19.73 -2.03
N ASN A 6 5.19 18.68 -1.73
CA ASN A 6 4.96 17.34 -2.28
C ASN A 6 3.49 16.99 -2.04
N SER A 7 2.76 16.76 -3.12
CA SER A 7 1.32 16.53 -3.04
C SER A 7 0.81 15.69 -4.21
N ILE A 8 -0.22 14.88 -3.93
CA ILE A 8 -0.95 14.12 -4.94
C ILE A 8 -2.37 14.68 -5.04
N VAL A 9 -2.72 15.24 -6.20
CA VAL A 9 -4.06 15.82 -6.43
C VAL A 9 -4.47 16.81 -5.31
N GLY A 10 -3.51 17.63 -4.87
CA GLY A 10 -3.71 18.62 -3.81
C GLY A 10 -3.73 18.07 -2.38
N ARG A 11 -3.47 16.76 -2.18
CA ARG A 11 -3.26 16.14 -0.87
C ARG A 11 -1.80 16.28 -0.48
N PRO A 12 -1.45 16.99 0.60
CA PRO A 12 -0.06 17.11 1.01
C PRO A 12 0.51 15.75 1.42
N ILE A 13 1.77 15.53 1.10
CA ILE A 13 2.60 14.44 1.60
C ILE A 13 3.53 15.02 2.67
N ARG A 14 3.55 14.42 3.85
CA ARG A 14 4.39 14.82 4.98
C ARG A 14 5.34 13.68 5.32
N GLY A 15 6.51 14.03 5.86
CA GLY A 15 7.51 13.04 6.26
C GLY A 15 8.71 13.01 5.32
N GLU A 16 9.55 12.00 5.49
CA GLU A 16 10.78 11.80 4.74
C GLU A 16 10.53 10.79 3.62
N ILE A 17 10.80 11.20 2.39
CA ILE A 17 10.74 10.35 1.20
C ILE A 17 12.18 10.05 0.83
N GLU A 18 12.57 8.79 1.00
CA GLU A 18 13.85 8.27 0.54
C GLU A 18 13.61 7.21 -0.54
N TYR A 19 14.61 7.00 -1.38
CA TYR A 19 14.55 6.01 -2.44
C TYR A 19 15.71 5.06 -2.25
N PHE A 20 15.44 3.79 -2.46
CA PHE A 20 16.48 2.78 -2.49
C PHE A 20 17.49 3.12 -3.60
N ASP A 21 18.76 3.28 -3.23
CA ASP A 21 19.82 3.58 -4.19
C ASP A 21 20.20 2.33 -4.99
N THR A 22 19.57 2.15 -6.14
CA THR A 22 19.86 1.06 -7.07
C THR A 22 21.27 1.13 -7.66
N SER A 23 21.99 2.25 -7.54
CA SER A 23 23.38 2.34 -8.02
C SER A 23 24.35 1.47 -7.20
N LEU A 24 23.99 1.11 -5.96
CA LEU A 24 24.74 0.13 -5.16
C LEU A 24 24.54 -1.31 -5.64
N VAL A 25 23.42 -1.61 -6.32
CA VAL A 25 23.11 -2.95 -6.83
C VAL A 25 23.92 -3.24 -8.10
N GLU A 26 24.05 -2.26 -9.00
CA GLU A 26 24.91 -2.37 -10.20
C GLU A 26 26.40 -2.53 -9.83
N GLU A 27 26.86 -1.94 -8.72
CA GLU A 27 28.27 -2.06 -8.28
C GLU A 27 28.58 -3.41 -7.61
N LEU A 28 27.59 -4.05 -6.97
CA LEU A 28 27.76 -5.32 -6.26
C LEU A 28 27.47 -6.55 -7.14
N TRP A 29 26.72 -6.41 -8.24
CA TRP A 29 26.34 -7.52 -9.11
C TRP A 29 26.42 -7.15 -10.61
N PRO A 30 27.62 -7.18 -11.23
CA PRO A 30 27.74 -6.97 -12.66
C PRO A 30 27.14 -8.17 -13.42
N ASP A 31 25.95 -7.97 -13.99
CA ASP A 31 25.26 -8.77 -15.01
C ASP A 31 25.73 -10.23 -15.16
N ASP A 32 25.19 -11.14 -14.36
CA ASP A 32 25.06 -12.54 -14.79
C ASP A 32 23.68 -12.68 -15.47
N GLU A 33 23.69 -12.54 -16.80
CA GLU A 33 22.57 -12.82 -17.70
C GLU A 33 22.19 -14.32 -17.67
N GLU A 34 21.65 -14.87 -16.57
CA GLU A 34 20.98 -16.18 -16.66
C GLU A 34 19.72 -16.25 -15.78
N ASP A 35 18.57 -16.20 -16.47
CA ASP A 35 17.32 -16.91 -16.17
C ASP A 35 16.57 -16.54 -14.87
N SER A 36 15.57 -15.65 -15.00
CA SER A 36 14.50 -15.54 -14.01
C SER A 36 13.16 -15.40 -14.72
N GLY A 37 12.22 -16.28 -14.40
CA GLY A 37 10.91 -16.42 -15.05
C GLY A 37 10.21 -15.08 -15.29
N ASP A 38 10.12 -14.72 -16.58
CA ASP A 38 9.55 -13.49 -17.09
C ASP A 38 8.03 -13.46 -16.89
N THR A 39 7.57 -13.01 -15.73
CA THR A 39 6.22 -12.45 -15.62
C THR A 39 6.26 -11.10 -16.31
N ALA A 40 5.52 -10.96 -17.41
CA ALA A 40 5.43 -9.70 -18.16
C ALA A 40 5.16 -8.51 -17.21
N PRO A 41 5.75 -7.33 -17.46
CA PRO A 41 5.52 -6.14 -16.66
C PRO A 41 4.03 -5.86 -16.49
N VAL A 42 3.59 -5.59 -15.27
CA VAL A 42 2.20 -5.21 -14.99
C VAL A 42 1.91 -3.86 -15.65
N GLU A 43 0.81 -3.79 -16.41
CA GLU A 43 0.34 -2.55 -17.01
C GLU A 43 0.02 -1.53 -15.92
N GLN A 44 0.73 -0.39 -15.93
CA GLN A 44 0.48 0.70 -15.00
C GLN A 44 -0.82 1.42 -15.35
N LYS A 45 -1.72 1.54 -14.38
CA LYS A 45 -2.99 2.26 -14.46
C LYS A 45 -2.78 3.73 -14.09
N PRO A 46 -3.68 4.63 -14.50
CA PRO A 46 -3.58 6.04 -14.12
C PRO A 46 -3.66 6.24 -12.60
N LEU A 47 -2.82 7.11 -12.03
CA LEU A 47 -2.90 7.58 -10.64
C LEU A 47 -4.32 8.00 -10.20
N THR A 48 -5.15 8.49 -11.12
CA THR A 48 -6.55 8.84 -10.82
C THR A 48 -7.40 7.65 -10.37
N ASP A 49 -7.07 6.44 -10.81
CA ASP A 49 -7.78 5.22 -10.44
C ASP A 49 -7.44 4.82 -8.99
N PHE A 50 -6.16 4.92 -8.60
CA PHE A 50 -5.72 4.81 -7.22
C PHE A 50 -6.43 5.84 -6.31
N ILE A 51 -6.45 7.12 -6.73
CA ILE A 51 -7.12 8.17 -5.96
C ILE A 51 -8.63 7.95 -5.86
N ALA A 52 -9.26 7.43 -6.91
CA ALA A 52 -10.68 7.07 -6.86
C ALA A 52 -10.96 5.92 -5.89
N ALA A 53 -10.09 4.91 -5.82
CA ALA A 53 -10.19 3.81 -4.86
C ALA A 53 -10.01 4.33 -3.41
N LEU A 54 -9.04 5.20 -3.18
CA LEU A 54 -8.81 5.86 -1.89
C LEU A 54 -10.05 6.66 -1.43
N ASP A 55 -10.68 7.39 -2.35
CA ASP A 55 -11.86 8.20 -2.09
C ASP A 55 -13.10 7.36 -1.82
N ALA A 56 -13.23 6.22 -2.49
CA ALA A 56 -14.30 5.27 -2.23
C ALA A 56 -14.26 4.76 -0.78
N VAL A 57 -13.06 4.52 -0.23
CA VAL A 57 -12.91 4.12 1.19
C VAL A 57 -13.19 5.29 2.13
N PHE A 58 -12.65 6.48 1.86
CA PHE A 58 -12.87 7.65 2.74
C PHE A 58 -14.28 8.25 2.69
N ALA A 59 -15.12 7.83 1.73
CA ALA A 59 -16.55 8.12 1.73
C ALA A 59 -17.28 7.57 2.97
N PHE A 60 -16.69 6.60 3.68
CA PHE A 60 -17.21 6.03 4.92
C PHE A 60 -16.58 6.74 6.14
N PRO A 61 -17.37 7.50 6.94
CA PRO A 61 -16.83 8.32 8.03
C PRO A 61 -16.15 7.53 9.15
N GLU A 62 -16.51 6.26 9.34
CA GLU A 62 -15.90 5.34 10.31
C GLU A 62 -14.45 4.99 9.98
N VAL A 63 -14.01 5.15 8.73
CA VAL A 63 -12.60 4.95 8.35
C VAL A 63 -11.80 6.18 8.75
N GLN A 64 -10.77 5.97 9.58
CA GLN A 64 -9.90 7.03 10.08
C GLN A 64 -8.66 7.21 9.21
N SER A 65 -8.01 6.10 8.85
CA SER A 65 -6.81 6.07 8.03
C SER A 65 -6.67 4.72 7.31
N ILE A 66 -5.83 4.71 6.28
CA ILE A 66 -5.39 3.50 5.58
C ILE A 66 -3.86 3.50 5.59
N ARG A 67 -3.25 2.34 5.80
CA ARG A 67 -1.80 2.18 5.92
C ARG A 67 -1.33 1.06 5.00
N TRP A 68 -0.14 1.17 4.43
CA TRP A 68 0.54 0.12 3.68
C TRP A 68 2.06 0.27 3.80
N GLU A 69 2.79 -0.78 3.44
CA GLU A 69 4.25 -0.79 3.32
C GLU A 69 4.68 -0.83 1.85
N GLN A 70 5.85 -0.29 1.59
CA GLN A 70 6.52 -0.33 0.31
C GLN A 70 7.97 -0.72 0.53
N TYR A 71 8.48 -1.62 -0.31
CA TYR A 71 9.83 -2.14 -0.14
C TYR A 71 10.37 -2.73 -1.45
N THR A 72 11.67 -2.52 -1.67
CA THR A 72 12.47 -3.28 -2.63
C THR A 72 13.48 -4.13 -1.86
N PRO A 73 13.48 -5.48 -2.01
CA PRO A 73 14.36 -6.32 -1.24
C PRO A 73 15.86 -6.08 -1.50
N TYR A 74 16.63 -5.92 -0.42
CA TYR A 74 18.10 -5.85 -0.49
C TYR A 74 18.72 -7.18 -0.94
N PHE A 75 18.13 -8.31 -0.55
CA PHE A 75 18.52 -9.65 -0.96
C PHE A 75 17.26 -10.47 -1.22
N ASN A 76 17.13 -10.99 -2.43
CA ASN A 76 16.12 -11.96 -2.82
C ASN A 76 16.87 -13.24 -3.23
N ASP A 77 16.30 -14.44 -3.03
CA ASP A 77 16.97 -15.76 -3.09
C ASP A 77 17.45 -16.20 -4.51
N GLY A 78 17.98 -15.27 -5.30
CA GLY A 78 18.35 -15.41 -6.71
C GLY A 78 17.34 -14.77 -7.67
N ASP A 79 16.20 -14.29 -7.19
CA ASP A 79 15.21 -13.57 -7.98
C ASP A 79 15.55 -12.07 -8.09
N PRO A 80 15.08 -11.36 -9.14
CA PRO A 80 15.27 -9.92 -9.24
C PRO A 80 14.66 -9.20 -8.03
N CYS A 81 15.40 -8.25 -7.47
CA CYS A 81 14.87 -7.32 -6.48
C CYS A 81 13.86 -6.40 -7.17
N LYS A 82 12.59 -6.52 -6.80
CA LYS A 82 11.49 -5.74 -7.38
C LYS A 82 10.78 -4.99 -6.27
N PHE A 83 10.47 -3.72 -6.53
CA PHE A 83 9.56 -2.95 -5.71
C PHE A 83 8.22 -3.68 -5.57
N SER A 84 7.64 -3.62 -4.38
CA SER A 84 6.25 -3.98 -4.13
C SER A 84 5.66 -3.12 -3.03
N ALA A 85 4.35 -2.92 -3.09
CA ALA A 85 3.55 -2.36 -2.01
C ALA A 85 2.57 -3.40 -1.48
N ASP A 86 2.50 -3.56 -0.15
CA ASP A 86 1.70 -4.59 0.49
C ASP A 86 1.27 -4.21 1.93
N ASP A 87 0.83 -5.22 2.69
CA ASP A 87 0.36 -5.11 4.07
C ASP A 87 -0.63 -3.96 4.34
N VAL A 88 -1.70 -3.96 3.54
CA VAL A 88 -2.74 -2.93 3.60
C VAL A 88 -3.60 -3.12 4.84
N GLY A 89 -3.55 -2.13 5.73
CA GLY A 89 -4.31 -2.05 6.97
C GLY A 89 -5.29 -0.87 7.00
N PHE A 90 -6.48 -1.09 7.56
CA PHE A 90 -7.50 -0.06 7.70
C PHE A 90 -7.78 0.23 9.17
N ARG A 91 -7.69 1.50 9.57
CA ARG A 91 -8.11 1.94 10.91
C ARG A 91 -9.58 2.35 10.87
N ILE A 92 -10.44 1.58 11.52
CA ILE A 92 -11.90 1.75 11.51
C ILE A 92 -12.41 1.88 12.95
N ASP A 93 -13.28 2.86 13.20
CA ASP A 93 -13.89 3.06 14.50
C ASP A 93 -14.79 1.88 14.92
N GLY A 94 -14.72 1.49 16.18
CA GLY A 94 -15.56 0.44 16.75
C GLY A 94 -15.16 -1.01 16.44
N ILE A 95 -13.99 -1.24 15.85
CA ILE A 95 -13.37 -2.58 15.74
C ILE A 95 -12.73 -2.95 17.08
N ASP A 96 -12.82 -4.23 17.45
CA ASP A 96 -12.20 -4.76 18.68
C ASP A 96 -10.67 -4.65 18.60
N GLU A 97 -10.05 -4.02 19.59
CA GLU A 97 -8.59 -3.88 19.68
C GLU A 97 -7.87 -5.23 19.66
N GLY A 98 -8.53 -6.32 20.08
CA GLY A 98 -7.96 -7.66 20.09
C GLY A 98 -7.74 -8.30 18.72
N VAL A 99 -8.28 -7.70 17.64
CA VAL A 99 -8.07 -8.16 16.25
C VAL A 99 -7.24 -7.20 15.41
N LEU A 100 -6.83 -6.06 15.98
CA LEU A 100 -6.01 -5.09 15.29
C LEU A 100 -4.53 -5.51 15.33
N ASP A 101 -3.79 -5.14 14.30
CA ASP A 101 -2.34 -5.22 14.28
C ASP A 101 -1.69 -4.20 15.24
N GLU A 102 -0.35 -4.19 15.28
CA GLU A 102 0.41 -3.25 16.10
C GLU A 102 0.26 -1.78 15.68
N HIS A 103 -0.20 -1.54 14.45
CA HIS A 103 -0.54 -0.21 13.92
C HIS A 103 -2.00 0.16 14.16
N GLY A 104 -2.77 -0.64 14.90
CA GLY A 104 -4.18 -0.41 15.19
C GLY A 104 -5.07 -0.48 13.94
N CYS A 105 -4.67 -1.29 12.96
CA CYS A 105 -5.36 -1.51 11.70
C CYS A 105 -5.90 -2.95 11.61
N ILE A 106 -6.92 -3.15 10.78
CA ILE A 106 -7.42 -4.47 10.40
C ILE A 106 -7.20 -4.68 8.91
N ALA A 107 -6.67 -5.83 8.54
CA ALA A 107 -6.47 -6.21 7.14
C ALA A 107 -7.76 -6.78 6.53
N VAL A 108 -7.99 -6.54 5.23
CA VAL A 108 -9.25 -6.95 4.56
C VAL A 108 -9.47 -8.46 4.58
N TRP A 109 -8.39 -9.26 4.58
CA TRP A 109 -8.47 -10.72 4.57
C TRP A 109 -9.02 -11.30 5.88
N LEU A 110 -8.85 -10.62 7.03
CA LEU A 110 -9.44 -11.02 8.31
C LEU A 110 -10.95 -10.82 8.35
N ILE A 111 -11.45 -9.88 7.53
CA ILE A 111 -12.87 -9.52 7.48
C ILE A 111 -13.66 -10.47 6.58
N ARG A 112 -12.99 -11.24 5.71
CA ARG A 112 -13.62 -12.14 4.74
C ARG A 112 -14.41 -13.26 5.43
N SER A 113 -15.56 -13.61 4.86
CA SER A 113 -16.31 -14.80 5.25
C SER A 113 -15.53 -16.05 4.87
N ALA A 114 -15.43 -17.02 5.78
CA ALA A 114 -14.78 -18.31 5.51
C ALA A 114 -15.52 -19.14 4.44
N ASP A 115 -16.83 -18.92 4.28
CA ASP A 115 -17.64 -19.65 3.30
C ASP A 115 -17.54 -19.04 1.89
N ASP A 116 -17.35 -17.71 1.81
CA ASP A 116 -17.26 -16.95 0.57
C ASP A 116 -16.37 -15.73 0.75
N HIS A 117 -15.13 -15.81 0.28
CA HIS A 117 -14.13 -14.75 0.41
C HIS A 117 -14.50 -13.45 -0.34
N SER A 118 -15.51 -13.48 -1.23
CA SER A 118 -16.06 -12.27 -1.85
C SER A 118 -17.03 -11.50 -0.94
N GLN A 119 -17.38 -12.07 0.21
CA GLN A 119 -18.25 -11.48 1.22
C GLN A 119 -17.49 -11.27 2.53
N ARG A 120 -17.96 -10.33 3.35
CA ARG A 120 -17.47 -10.16 4.73
C ARG A 120 -18.15 -11.11 5.70
N ASN A 121 -17.49 -11.40 6.82
CA ASN A 121 -18.11 -12.02 7.98
C ASN A 121 -18.95 -10.98 8.74
N ALA A 122 -20.19 -10.77 8.32
CA ALA A 122 -21.06 -9.75 8.89
C ALA A 122 -21.45 -9.99 10.35
N ALA A 123 -21.37 -11.24 10.84
CA ALA A 123 -21.66 -11.58 12.22
C ALA A 123 -20.52 -11.14 13.17
N GLU A 124 -19.28 -11.22 12.70
CA GLU A 124 -18.08 -10.84 13.45
C GLU A 124 -17.77 -9.35 13.32
N TYR A 125 -18.01 -8.77 12.13
CA TYR A 125 -17.73 -7.37 11.83
C TYR A 125 -19.00 -6.60 11.40
N PRO A 126 -20.01 -6.46 12.29
CA PRO A 126 -21.25 -5.75 11.97
C PRO A 126 -21.07 -4.26 11.66
N GLN A 127 -19.96 -3.65 12.11
CA GLN A 127 -19.60 -2.25 11.90
C GLN A 127 -19.20 -1.98 10.44
N ILE A 128 -18.63 -2.97 9.76
CA ILE A 128 -18.14 -2.82 8.38
C ILE A 128 -19.30 -3.16 7.45
N SER A 129 -19.83 -2.21 6.69
CA SER A 129 -20.89 -2.50 5.72
C SER A 129 -20.37 -3.28 4.49
N ASP A 130 -21.27 -3.91 3.72
CA ASP A 130 -20.89 -4.60 2.47
C ASP A 130 -20.27 -3.63 1.46
N ALA A 131 -20.75 -2.38 1.45
CA ALA A 131 -20.25 -1.33 0.58
C ALA A 131 -18.84 -0.87 1.00
N LEU A 132 -18.59 -0.72 2.31
CA LEU A 132 -17.26 -0.41 2.83
C LEU A 132 -16.29 -1.56 2.52
N PHE A 133 -16.70 -2.81 2.76
CA PHE A 133 -15.89 -3.98 2.44
C PHE A 133 -15.54 -4.05 0.94
N THR A 134 -16.49 -3.70 0.06
CA THR A 134 -16.23 -3.62 -1.38
C THR A 134 -15.18 -2.56 -1.71
N ALA A 135 -15.29 -1.37 -1.11
CA ALA A 135 -14.32 -0.30 -1.30
C ALA A 135 -12.93 -0.68 -0.76
N MET A 136 -12.85 -1.33 0.40
CA MET A 136 -11.60 -1.83 0.99
C MET A 136 -10.91 -2.84 0.07
N ASN A 137 -11.62 -3.82 -0.47
CA ASN A 137 -11.02 -4.78 -1.42
C ASN A 137 -10.55 -4.12 -2.71
N ALA A 138 -11.27 -3.11 -3.21
CA ALA A 138 -10.85 -2.38 -4.41
C ALA A 138 -9.56 -1.57 -4.16
N PHE A 139 -9.42 -0.96 -2.98
CA PHE A 139 -8.20 -0.25 -2.59
C PHE A 139 -7.04 -1.22 -2.34
N ASP A 140 -7.28 -2.31 -1.60
CA ASP A 140 -6.31 -3.39 -1.34
C ASP A 140 -5.72 -3.93 -2.67
N ALA A 141 -6.59 -4.22 -3.64
CA ALA A 141 -6.16 -4.64 -4.97
C ALA A 141 -5.37 -3.56 -5.72
N ALA A 142 -5.73 -2.28 -5.58
CA ALA A 142 -5.03 -1.18 -6.24
C ALA A 142 -3.61 -0.96 -5.69
N ILE A 143 -3.32 -1.40 -4.46
CA ILE A 143 -1.97 -1.41 -3.87
C ILE A 143 -1.20 -2.67 -4.30
N ILE A 144 -1.80 -3.85 -4.12
CA ILE A 144 -1.06 -5.13 -4.17
C ILE A 144 -0.89 -5.67 -5.60
N ASP A 145 -1.72 -5.26 -6.57
CA ASP A 145 -1.67 -5.80 -7.93
C ASP A 145 -0.49 -5.28 -8.78
N GLY A 146 0.28 -4.33 -8.27
CA GLY A 146 1.41 -3.71 -8.94
C GLY A 146 1.04 -2.70 -10.02
N ALA A 147 -0.26 -2.43 -10.23
CA ALA A 147 -0.72 -1.56 -11.31
C ALA A 147 -0.51 -0.06 -11.02
N HIS A 148 -0.04 0.31 -9.84
CA HIS A 148 0.29 1.70 -9.50
C HIS A 148 1.72 1.84 -8.93
N ASP A 149 2.54 0.80 -9.00
CA ASP A 149 3.88 0.77 -8.40
C ASP A 149 4.76 1.94 -8.83
N ALA A 150 4.68 2.35 -10.10
CA ALA A 150 5.46 3.47 -10.60
C ALA A 150 5.09 4.79 -9.90
N ASP A 151 3.78 5.07 -9.74
CA ASP A 151 3.30 6.28 -9.06
C ASP A 151 3.54 6.21 -7.54
N LEU A 152 3.37 5.01 -6.95
CA LEU A 152 3.57 4.78 -5.53
C LEU A 152 5.04 5.00 -5.15
N LEU A 153 5.96 4.38 -5.88
CA LEU A 153 7.39 4.58 -5.72
C LEU A 153 7.77 6.04 -5.95
N GLU A 154 7.32 6.67 -7.05
CA GLU A 154 7.64 8.07 -7.35
C GLU A 154 7.24 9.01 -6.22
N HIS A 155 6.06 8.82 -5.62
CA HIS A 155 5.52 9.77 -4.65
C HIS A 155 5.87 9.49 -3.20
N PHE A 156 6.10 8.22 -2.84
CA PHE A 156 6.25 7.82 -1.45
C PHE A 156 7.61 7.19 -1.13
N GLY A 157 8.40 6.85 -2.14
CA GLY A 157 9.72 6.26 -1.95
C GLY A 157 9.68 4.82 -1.43
N ASP A 158 10.86 4.29 -1.10
CA ASP A 158 11.06 2.93 -0.62
C ASP A 158 12.42 2.77 0.11
N PRO A 159 12.51 1.93 1.18
CA PRO A 159 11.41 1.44 1.99
C PRO A 159 10.62 2.57 2.65
N ALA A 160 9.29 2.46 2.63
CA ALA A 160 8.42 3.44 3.24
C ALA A 160 7.14 2.81 3.79
N GLN A 161 6.75 3.21 4.99
CA GLN A 161 5.40 3.03 5.50
C GLN A 161 4.60 4.29 5.17
N VAL A 162 3.44 4.11 4.54
CA VAL A 162 2.57 5.23 4.17
C VAL A 162 1.27 5.14 4.95
N VAL A 163 0.84 6.26 5.52
CA VAL A 163 -0.47 6.43 6.16
C VAL A 163 -1.26 7.50 5.43
N ALA A 164 -2.34 7.08 4.76
CA ALA A 164 -3.30 7.98 4.16
C ALA A 164 -4.39 8.39 5.16
N THR A 165 -4.73 9.67 5.15
CA THR A 165 -5.89 10.25 5.82
C THR A 165 -6.64 11.18 4.85
N ARG A 166 -7.82 11.66 5.25
CA ARG A 166 -8.53 12.71 4.48
C ARG A 166 -7.72 14.02 4.34
N ALA A 167 -6.73 14.24 5.20
CA ALA A 167 -5.91 15.44 5.22
C ALA A 167 -4.62 15.32 4.40
N GLY A 168 -4.36 14.15 3.81
CA GLY A 168 -3.17 13.87 3.02
C GLY A 168 -2.48 12.57 3.43
N PHE A 169 -1.19 12.49 3.15
CA PHE A 169 -0.36 11.33 3.42
C PHE A 169 0.73 11.69 4.43
N ASP A 170 1.02 10.76 5.32
CA ASP A 170 2.20 10.79 6.18
C ASP A 170 3.07 9.58 5.78
N VAL A 171 4.36 9.83 5.54
CA VAL A 171 5.33 8.86 5.02
C VAL A 171 6.46 8.74 6.03
N GLU A 172 6.78 7.51 6.41
CA GLU A 172 7.88 7.20 7.31
C GLU A 172 8.83 6.22 6.62
N PHE A 173 10.09 6.63 6.44
CA PHE A 173 11.17 5.73 6.09
C PHE A 173 11.42 4.76 7.25
N TYR A 174 11.74 3.51 6.92
CA TYR A 174 12.12 2.52 7.92
C TYR A 174 13.28 1.66 7.42
N GLU A 175 14.18 1.30 8.33
CA GLU A 175 15.28 0.39 8.03
C GLU A 175 14.75 -1.05 8.09
N HIS A 176 14.91 -1.78 6.98
CA HIS A 176 14.79 -3.24 6.99
C HIS A 176 16.15 -3.83 7.40
N ASP A 177 16.20 -4.52 8.55
CA ASP A 177 17.33 -5.34 9.00
C ASP A 177 17.56 -6.59 8.12
#